data_AF-A0AAV9K8L9-F1
#
_entry.id   AF-A0AAV9K8L9-F1
#
_cell.length_a   1.000
_cell.length_b   1.000
_cell.length_c   1.000
_cell.angle_alpha   90.00
_cell.angle_beta   90.00
_cell.angle_gamma   90.00
#
_symmetry.space_group_name_H-M   'P 1'
#
loop_
_entity.id
_entity.type
_entity.pdbx_description
1 polymer ?
#
loop_
_entity_poly.entity_id
_entity_poly.type
_entity_poly.pdbx_seq_one_letter_code
_entity_poly.pdbx_strand_id
1 'polypeptide(L)'
;MDPEHLIVLVHGILASPSDWTYAQAELKNRLGRNFVMYASSCNTFTKTFTGIDGAGKRLANEVMLVVKRREHTLKKISFLAHSLGGLIARYALALLYSDDLVAASATTNIKQKGLIAGLEPINFITLATPHLGVRGKKQLPFLFGVPILEKLAAPIAPFVVGQTGRQLFLTDGKPNKPPLLLRMASDSDDGNFISALSAFKCRVLYANVSYDHMVGWRTSSIRRETELCKPPRRSLDGYKHVVDMEYCPAVPSEGPHFPPEAAKAKEAAQNAPSMQNTLEYHEIMEEEMIRGLQQVSWKKVDVSFHSAFWPFLAHNNIHVKNEWFHNAGAGVIAHVADHIKQQEKQQERPLFITASL
;
A
#
# COMPACT_ATOMS: atom_id res chain seq x y z
N MET A 1 27.46 9.20 -13.18
CA MET A 1 26.65 9.49 -11.98
C MET A 1 26.08 8.18 -11.50
N ASP A 2 26.43 7.79 -10.27
CA ASP A 2 25.81 6.64 -9.62
C ASP A 2 24.37 6.99 -9.23
N PRO A 3 23.44 6.01 -9.25
CA PRO A 3 22.04 6.27 -8.95
C PRO A 3 21.84 6.65 -7.47
N GLU A 4 21.13 7.76 -7.25
CA GLU A 4 20.90 8.31 -5.91
C GLU A 4 19.53 7.95 -5.30
N HIS A 5 18.61 7.40 -6.11
CA HIS A 5 17.23 7.15 -5.70
C HIS A 5 16.89 5.65 -5.76
N LEU A 6 16.62 5.05 -4.60
CA LEU A 6 16.14 3.67 -4.49
C LEU A 6 14.62 3.58 -4.64
N ILE A 7 14.12 2.74 -5.54
CA ILE A 7 12.71 2.35 -5.61
C ILE A 7 12.60 0.90 -5.16
N VAL A 8 11.98 0.68 -4.01
CA VAL A 8 11.68 -0.66 -3.47
C VAL A 8 10.35 -1.13 -4.04
N LEU A 9 10.35 -2.26 -4.74
CA LEU A 9 9.17 -2.88 -5.32
C LEU A 9 8.70 -4.04 -4.43
N VAL A 10 7.45 -4.00 -3.97
CA VAL A 10 6.91 -4.94 -2.99
C VAL A 10 5.71 -5.68 -3.57
N HIS A 11 5.88 -6.98 -3.84
CA HIS A 11 4.87 -7.81 -4.48
C HIS A 11 3.71 -8.18 -3.54
N GLY A 12 2.58 -8.61 -4.13
CA GLY A 12 1.39 -9.06 -3.42
C GLY A 12 1.45 -10.48 -2.86
N ILE A 13 0.28 -11.00 -2.47
CA ILE A 13 0.11 -12.36 -1.92
C ILE A 13 0.46 -13.42 -2.96
N LEU A 14 1.16 -14.49 -2.55
CA LEU A 14 1.61 -15.59 -3.43
C LEU A 14 2.42 -15.14 -4.67
N ALA A 15 2.98 -13.94 -4.65
CA ALA A 15 3.78 -13.39 -5.73
C ALA A 15 5.29 -13.51 -5.45
N SER A 16 6.09 -13.06 -6.41
CA SER A 16 7.55 -13.05 -6.38
C SER A 16 8.09 -11.80 -7.06
N PRO A 17 9.40 -11.48 -6.92
CA PRO A 17 10.04 -10.38 -7.66
C PRO A 17 9.78 -10.37 -9.16
N SER A 18 9.60 -11.54 -9.79
CA SER A 18 9.32 -11.68 -11.22
C SER A 18 8.04 -10.98 -11.68
N ASP A 19 7.07 -10.78 -10.80
CA ASP A 19 5.82 -10.08 -11.13
C ASP A 19 6.08 -8.58 -11.44
N TRP A 20 7.25 -8.06 -11.06
CA TRP A 20 7.69 -6.71 -11.37
C TRP A 20 8.55 -6.60 -12.62
N THR A 21 8.83 -7.69 -13.36
CA THR A 21 9.76 -7.66 -14.51
C THR A 21 9.38 -6.59 -15.54
N TYR A 22 8.11 -6.53 -15.95
CA TYR A 22 7.64 -5.51 -16.89
C TYR A 22 7.77 -4.11 -16.31
N ALA A 23 7.27 -3.89 -15.09
CA ALA A 23 7.31 -2.58 -14.45
C ALA A 23 8.75 -2.08 -14.25
N GLN A 24 9.69 -2.95 -13.89
CA GLN A 24 11.11 -2.60 -13.79
C GLN A 24 11.69 -2.16 -15.13
N ALA A 25 11.39 -2.88 -16.20
CA ALA A 25 11.86 -2.52 -17.54
C ALA A 25 11.31 -1.14 -17.96
N GLU A 26 10.01 -0.92 -17.77
CA GLU A 26 9.34 0.32 -18.16
C GLU A 26 9.77 1.52 -17.31
N LEU A 27 9.85 1.35 -15.99
CA LEU A 27 10.37 2.38 -15.09
C LEU A 27 11.82 2.73 -15.46
N LYS A 28 12.67 1.74 -15.74
CA LYS A 28 14.08 1.97 -16.09
C LYS A 28 14.19 2.75 -17.39
N ASN A 29 13.35 2.44 -18.37
CA ASN A 29 13.30 3.13 -19.64
C ASN A 29 12.90 4.62 -19.47
N ARG A 30 11.91 4.90 -18.63
CA ARG A 30 11.33 6.25 -18.47
C ARG A 30 12.07 7.18 -17.50
N LEU A 31 12.56 6.61 -16.39
CA LEU A 31 13.19 7.34 -15.29
C LEU A 31 14.70 7.54 -15.51
N GLY A 32 15.33 6.69 -16.31
CA GLY A 32 16.75 6.76 -16.62
C GLY A 32 17.64 6.21 -15.52
N ARG A 33 18.93 6.58 -15.55
CA ARG A 33 20.00 5.91 -14.79
C ARG A 33 20.15 6.36 -13.34
N ASN A 34 19.42 7.38 -12.89
CA ASN A 34 19.53 7.88 -11.50
C ASN A 34 18.78 7.00 -10.48
N PHE A 35 18.02 6.01 -10.95
CA PHE A 35 17.17 5.18 -10.11
C PHE A 35 17.72 3.75 -10.01
N VAL A 36 17.79 3.22 -8.78
CA VAL A 36 17.97 1.79 -8.52
C VAL A 36 16.59 1.19 -8.24
N MET A 37 16.18 0.21 -9.03
CA MET A 37 14.97 -0.57 -8.74
C MET A 37 15.37 -1.86 -8.03
N TYR A 38 14.77 -2.09 -6.87
CA TYR A 38 14.99 -3.29 -6.07
C TYR A 38 13.66 -4.00 -5.83
N ALA A 39 13.44 -5.13 -6.50
CA ALA A 39 12.28 -5.98 -6.25
C ALA A 39 12.55 -6.91 -5.06
N SER A 40 11.81 -6.68 -3.98
CA SER A 40 11.94 -7.42 -2.72
C SER A 40 11.62 -8.89 -2.91
N SER A 41 12.47 -9.76 -2.36
CA SER A 41 12.34 -11.22 -2.46
C SER A 41 12.03 -11.89 -1.13
N CYS A 42 12.15 -11.15 -0.02
CA CYS A 42 12.07 -11.69 1.33
C CYS A 42 10.72 -12.34 1.68
N ASN A 43 9.66 -12.00 0.93
CA ASN A 43 8.29 -12.49 1.15
C ASN A 43 7.75 -13.37 0.01
N THR A 44 8.61 -13.90 -0.86
CA THR A 44 8.20 -14.70 -2.03
C THR A 44 7.28 -15.89 -1.69
N PHE A 45 6.22 -16.07 -2.49
CA PHE A 45 5.22 -17.15 -2.40
C PHE A 45 4.56 -17.29 -1.03
N THR A 46 4.62 -18.47 -0.41
CA THR A 46 3.92 -18.79 0.84
C THR A 46 4.43 -17.99 2.04
N LYS A 47 5.60 -17.33 1.93
CA LYS A 47 6.10 -16.42 2.97
C LYS A 47 5.16 -15.23 3.21
N THR A 48 4.29 -14.88 2.26
CA THR A 48 3.26 -13.85 2.48
C THR A 48 2.17 -14.25 3.47
N PHE A 49 2.09 -15.51 3.89
CA PHE A 49 1.02 -16.01 4.78
C PHE A 49 1.32 -15.86 6.27
N THR A 50 2.55 -15.48 6.64
CA THR A 50 3.01 -15.44 8.04
C THR A 50 2.60 -14.17 8.81
N GLY A 51 1.64 -13.40 8.29
CA GLY A 51 1.24 -12.10 8.83
C GLY A 51 1.95 -10.92 8.17
N ILE A 52 1.23 -9.81 8.04
CA ILE A 52 1.69 -8.50 7.55
C ILE A 52 2.81 -7.96 8.41
N ASP A 53 2.71 -8.10 9.73
CA ASP A 53 3.72 -7.69 10.70
C ASP A 53 5.03 -8.49 10.54
N GLY A 54 4.93 -9.83 10.43
CA GLY A 54 6.09 -10.69 10.18
C GLY A 54 6.74 -10.41 8.82
N ALA A 55 5.93 -10.22 7.79
CA ALA A 55 6.40 -9.87 6.44
C ALA A 55 7.03 -8.47 6.38
N GLY A 56 6.47 -7.51 7.11
CA GLY A 56 6.96 -6.14 7.21
C GLY A 56 8.32 -6.07 7.92
N LYS A 57 8.52 -6.84 9.01
CA LYS A 57 9.84 -6.98 9.66
C LYS A 57 10.90 -7.51 8.70
N ARG A 58 10.58 -8.54 7.91
CA ARG A 58 11.51 -9.08 6.91
C ARG A 58 11.83 -8.06 5.81
N LEU A 59 10.82 -7.32 5.35
CA LEU A 59 11.01 -6.27 4.35
C LEU A 59 11.89 -5.14 4.90
N ALA A 60 11.65 -4.66 6.13
CA ALA A 60 12.48 -3.63 6.76
C ALA A 60 13.95 -4.07 6.84
N ASN A 61 14.21 -5.31 7.29
CA ASN A 61 15.56 -5.87 7.33
C ASN A 61 16.21 -5.96 5.94
N GLU A 62 15.48 -6.41 4.92
CA GLU A 62 15.96 -6.48 3.53
C GLU A 62 16.31 -5.08 3.00
N VAL A 63 15.45 -4.08 3.23
CA VAL A 63 15.68 -2.69 2.83
C VAL A 63 16.93 -2.12 3.50
N MET A 64 17.12 -2.30 4.81
CA MET A 64 18.33 -1.85 5.50
C MET A 64 19.60 -2.45 4.90
N LEU A 65 19.57 -3.74 4.52
CA LEU A 65 20.71 -4.39 3.85
C LEU A 65 20.99 -3.80 2.47
N VAL A 66 19.95 -3.46 1.71
CA VAL A 66 20.09 -2.81 0.39
C VAL A 66 20.67 -1.41 0.52
N VAL A 67 20.16 -0.62 1.47
CA VAL A 67 20.64 0.73 1.74
C VAL A 67 22.11 0.71 2.18
N LYS A 68 22.47 -0.14 3.14
CA LYS A 68 23.84 -0.27 3.64
C LYS A 68 24.85 -0.65 2.54
N ARG A 69 24.47 -1.53 1.60
CA ARG A 69 25.34 -1.90 0.47
C ARG A 69 25.62 -0.74 -0.51
N ARG A 70 24.86 0.36 -0.43
CA ARG A 70 24.93 1.51 -1.33
C ARG A 70 24.91 2.83 -0.55
N GLU A 71 25.40 2.82 0.69
CA GLU A 71 25.25 3.93 1.65
C GLU A 71 25.91 5.23 1.18
N HIS A 72 26.93 5.14 0.32
CA HIS A 72 27.63 6.31 -0.21
C HIS A 72 26.96 6.96 -1.44
N THR A 73 25.98 6.29 -2.06
CA THR A 73 25.33 6.80 -3.29
C THR A 73 23.87 7.15 -3.08
N LEU A 74 23.15 6.38 -2.26
CA LEU A 74 21.71 6.57 -2.06
C LEU A 74 21.42 7.78 -1.16
N LYS A 75 20.51 8.63 -1.60
CA LYS A 75 19.99 9.79 -0.85
C LYS A 75 18.48 9.73 -0.68
N LYS A 76 17.78 9.10 -1.62
CA LYS A 76 16.32 9.11 -1.72
C LYS A 76 15.76 7.69 -1.74
N ILE A 77 14.57 7.51 -1.19
CA ILE A 77 13.84 6.25 -1.22
C ILE A 77 12.37 6.44 -1.61
N SER A 78 11.88 5.55 -2.47
CA SER A 78 10.48 5.40 -2.83
C SER A 78 10.05 3.95 -2.71
N PHE A 79 8.77 3.73 -2.50
CA PHE A 79 8.15 2.41 -2.50
C PHE A 79 7.06 2.36 -3.55
N LEU A 80 7.04 1.28 -4.33
CA LEU A 80 5.94 0.90 -5.22
C LEU A 80 5.48 -0.50 -4.84
N ALA A 81 4.24 -0.61 -4.39
CA ALA A 81 3.74 -1.85 -3.83
C ALA A 81 2.42 -2.27 -4.46
N HIS A 82 2.23 -3.58 -4.65
CA HIS A 82 1.00 -4.15 -5.21
C HIS A 82 0.26 -4.97 -4.16
N SER A 83 -1.07 -4.78 -4.07
CA SER A 83 -1.96 -5.63 -3.27
C SER A 83 -1.50 -5.73 -1.80
N LEU A 84 -1.38 -6.93 -1.25
CA LEU A 84 -0.85 -7.18 0.10
C LEU A 84 0.50 -6.49 0.34
N GLY A 85 1.32 -6.33 -0.69
CA GLY A 85 2.62 -5.66 -0.61
C GLY A 85 2.53 -4.24 -0.07
N GLY A 86 1.44 -3.50 -0.33
CA GLY A 86 1.25 -2.15 0.21
C GLY A 86 1.05 -2.12 1.72
N LEU A 87 0.38 -3.14 2.27
CA LEU A 87 0.24 -3.31 3.72
C LEU A 87 1.58 -3.73 4.35
N ILE A 88 2.29 -4.67 3.73
CA ILE A 88 3.64 -5.07 4.17
C ILE A 88 4.58 -3.87 4.19
N ALA A 89 4.54 -3.04 3.14
CA ALA A 89 5.33 -1.82 3.03
C ALA A 89 4.96 -0.83 4.15
N ARG A 90 3.67 -0.53 4.38
CA ARG A 90 3.25 0.34 5.50
C ARG A 90 3.82 -0.12 6.84
N TYR A 91 3.82 -1.43 7.11
CA TYR A 91 4.38 -1.95 8.36
C TYR A 91 5.91 -1.77 8.41
N ALA A 92 6.60 -2.08 7.32
CA ALA A 92 8.05 -1.89 7.23
C ALA A 92 8.46 -0.43 7.39
N LEU A 93 7.70 0.51 6.83
CA LEU A 93 7.99 1.94 6.91
C LEU A 93 8.04 2.45 8.35
N ALA A 94 7.12 2.00 9.21
CA ALA A 94 7.13 2.37 10.63
C ALA A 94 8.40 1.88 11.36
N LEU A 95 8.94 0.72 10.97
CA LEU A 95 10.20 0.19 11.53
C LEU A 95 11.44 0.90 10.99
N LEU A 96 11.36 1.43 9.76
CA LEU A 96 12.45 2.13 9.10
C LEU A 96 12.46 3.63 9.42
N TYR A 97 11.38 4.14 10.02
CA TYR A 97 11.18 5.56 10.29
C TYR A 97 11.99 6.03 11.50
N SER A 98 12.65 7.17 11.33
CA SER A 98 13.44 7.83 12.38
C SER A 98 12.69 9.06 12.91
N ASP A 99 12.20 8.97 14.16
CA ASP A 99 11.33 9.98 14.76
C ASP A 99 12.09 11.07 15.56
N ASP A 100 13.14 10.73 16.32
CA ASP A 100 14.31 11.59 16.72
C ASP A 100 15.17 11.00 17.89
N LEU A 101 16.40 11.54 18.06
CA LEU A 101 17.33 11.56 19.23
C LEU A 101 18.19 10.35 19.67
N VAL A 102 18.29 9.22 18.97
CA VAL A 102 19.30 8.18 19.33
C VAL A 102 20.02 7.62 18.11
N ALA A 103 20.59 8.50 17.28
CA ALA A 103 21.80 8.13 16.54
C ALA A 103 23.01 8.54 17.39
N ALA A 104 23.24 7.81 18.48
CA ALA A 104 24.49 7.85 19.20
C ALA A 104 25.58 7.19 18.34
N SER A 105 26.03 7.92 17.31
CA SER A 105 27.37 7.76 16.77
C SER A 105 28.02 9.14 16.88
N ALA A 106 28.88 9.26 17.88
CA ALA A 106 29.63 10.47 18.18
C ALA A 106 30.50 10.86 16.99
N THR A 107 30.02 11.76 16.11
CA THR A 107 30.86 12.65 15.27
C THR A 107 30.08 13.71 14.47
N THR A 108 28.75 13.64 14.30
CA THR A 108 28.02 14.66 13.51
C THR A 108 26.61 14.95 14.04
N ASN A 109 26.40 16.16 14.59
CA ASN A 109 25.10 16.69 15.03
C ASN A 109 24.15 17.00 13.86
N ILE A 110 23.65 15.98 13.16
CA ILE A 110 22.61 16.16 12.13
C ILE A 110 21.31 15.51 12.63
N LYS A 111 20.31 16.34 12.95
CA LYS A 111 18.94 15.90 13.24
C LYS A 111 18.36 15.28 11.98
N GLN A 112 18.24 13.96 11.94
CA GLN A 112 17.68 13.21 10.81
C GLN A 112 16.22 12.82 11.08
N LYS A 113 15.39 13.82 11.34
CA LYS A 113 13.95 13.62 11.53
C LYS A 113 13.28 13.31 10.20
N GLY A 114 12.38 12.33 10.19
CA GLY A 114 11.52 12.09 9.03
C GLY A 114 12.18 11.28 7.92
N LEU A 115 13.28 10.57 8.20
CA LEU A 115 13.92 9.69 7.23
C LEU A 115 13.36 8.27 7.30
N ILE A 116 13.44 7.56 6.17
CA ILE A 116 13.14 6.14 6.06
C ILE A 116 14.44 5.41 5.72
N ALA A 117 14.92 4.55 6.63
CA ALA A 117 16.21 3.87 6.49
C ALA A 117 17.40 4.84 6.31
N GLY A 118 17.33 6.04 6.89
CA GLY A 118 18.34 7.09 6.72
C GLY A 118 18.31 7.80 5.35
N LEU A 119 17.29 7.54 4.52
CA LEU A 119 17.10 8.15 3.21
C LEU A 119 15.89 9.08 3.20
N GLU A 120 15.92 10.09 2.34
CA GLU A 120 14.81 11.02 2.12
C GLU A 120 13.63 10.30 1.43
N PRO A 121 12.46 10.18 2.08
CA PRO A 121 11.31 9.50 1.50
C PRO A 121 10.58 10.37 0.47
N ILE A 122 10.50 9.90 -0.79
CA ILE A 122 9.91 10.67 -1.88
C ILE A 122 8.49 10.20 -2.21
N ASN A 123 8.33 8.96 -2.67
CA ASN A 123 7.04 8.43 -3.08
C ASN A 123 6.65 7.17 -2.31
N PHE A 124 5.43 7.13 -1.78
CA PHE A 124 4.77 5.89 -1.36
C PHE A 124 3.59 5.62 -2.30
N ILE A 125 3.76 4.66 -3.21
CA ILE A 125 2.79 4.34 -4.26
C ILE A 125 2.26 2.93 -4.04
N THR A 126 0.93 2.79 -4.11
CA THR A 126 0.27 1.49 -4.02
C THR A 126 -0.63 1.22 -5.20
N LEU A 127 -0.69 -0.03 -5.63
CA LEU A 127 -1.53 -0.52 -6.73
C LEU A 127 -2.48 -1.60 -6.18
N ALA A 128 -3.78 -1.31 -6.16
CA ALA A 128 -4.82 -2.24 -5.69
C ALA A 128 -4.55 -2.82 -4.29
N THR A 129 -4.06 -2.01 -3.35
CA THR A 129 -3.79 -2.43 -1.96
C THR A 129 -5.05 -2.37 -1.11
N PRO A 130 -5.42 -3.42 -0.35
CA PRO A 130 -6.60 -3.40 0.52
C PRO A 130 -6.32 -2.65 1.83
N HIS A 131 -6.22 -1.31 1.78
CA HIS A 131 -5.82 -0.49 2.94
C HIS A 131 -6.75 -0.63 4.15
N LEU A 132 -8.03 -0.94 3.91
CA LEU A 132 -9.10 -1.10 4.91
C LEU A 132 -9.44 -2.58 5.15
N GLY A 133 -8.59 -3.50 4.69
CA GLY A 133 -8.86 -4.93 4.69
C GLY A 133 -9.79 -5.37 3.55
N VAL A 134 -10.31 -6.58 3.67
CA VAL A 134 -11.17 -7.24 2.67
C VAL A 134 -12.48 -7.64 3.33
N ARG A 135 -13.60 -7.29 2.69
CA ARG A 135 -14.94 -7.79 3.05
C ARG A 135 -15.22 -9.07 2.26
N GLY A 136 -15.46 -10.18 2.94
CA GLY A 136 -15.88 -11.42 2.28
C GLY A 136 -17.26 -11.25 1.63
N LYS A 137 -17.46 -11.79 0.42
CA LYS A 137 -18.80 -11.88 -0.18
C LYS A 137 -19.40 -13.25 0.18
N LYS A 138 -20.36 -13.26 1.11
CA LYS A 138 -21.25 -14.37 1.49
C LYS A 138 -20.72 -15.35 2.56
N GLN A 139 -21.71 -15.88 3.27
CA GLN A 139 -21.70 -16.63 4.52
C GLN A 139 -20.84 -17.89 4.46
N LEU A 140 -19.85 -17.99 5.36
CA LEU A 140 -19.40 -19.23 6.03
C LEU A 140 -18.29 -18.85 7.03
N PRO A 141 -18.29 -19.36 8.29
CA PRO A 141 -17.28 -19.03 9.30
C PRO A 141 -15.85 -19.48 8.98
N PHE A 142 -15.56 -20.00 7.78
CA PHE A 142 -14.28 -20.64 7.48
C PHE A 142 -13.65 -20.36 6.11
N LEU A 143 -14.28 -19.64 5.17
CA LEU A 143 -13.79 -19.62 3.77
C LEU A 143 -13.87 -18.27 3.03
N PHE A 144 -14.04 -17.15 3.74
CA PHE A 144 -13.62 -15.81 3.29
C PHE A 144 -14.13 -15.25 1.92
N GLY A 145 -15.02 -15.93 1.21
CA GLY A 145 -15.85 -15.38 0.12
C GLY A 145 -15.09 -14.86 -1.11
N VAL A 146 -13.93 -15.45 -1.45
CA VAL A 146 -13.19 -15.16 -2.69
C VAL A 146 -13.09 -16.45 -3.54
N PRO A 147 -13.80 -16.57 -4.67
CA PRO A 147 -13.90 -17.81 -5.46
C PRO A 147 -12.56 -18.39 -5.96
N ILE A 148 -11.55 -17.54 -6.11
CA ILE A 148 -10.20 -17.94 -6.53
C ILE A 148 -9.46 -18.65 -5.39
N LEU A 149 -9.66 -18.18 -4.14
CA LEU A 149 -9.12 -18.84 -2.95
C LEU A 149 -9.87 -20.14 -2.64
N GLU A 150 -11.16 -20.22 -2.94
CA GLU A 150 -11.98 -21.44 -2.82
C GLU A 150 -11.52 -22.58 -3.73
N LYS A 151 -11.12 -22.29 -4.98
CA LYS A 151 -10.57 -23.31 -5.90
C LYS A 151 -9.13 -23.73 -5.58
N LEU A 152 -8.39 -22.91 -4.84
CA LEU A 152 -7.03 -23.22 -4.34
C LEU A 152 -7.04 -23.86 -2.94
N ALA A 153 -8.22 -24.04 -2.33
CA ALA A 153 -8.37 -24.30 -0.89
C ALA A 153 -8.13 -25.74 -0.42
N ALA A 154 -8.23 -26.79 -1.24
CA ALA A 154 -8.20 -28.15 -0.67
C ALA A 154 -6.86 -28.51 0.01
N PRO A 155 -5.66 -28.13 -0.51
CA PRO A 155 -4.39 -28.40 0.16
C PRO A 155 -3.81 -27.20 0.96
N ILE A 156 -4.33 -25.98 0.75
CA ILE A 156 -3.69 -24.72 1.21
C ILE A 156 -4.60 -23.92 2.17
N ALA A 157 -5.83 -24.39 2.44
CA ALA A 157 -6.79 -23.71 3.33
C ALA A 157 -6.22 -23.29 4.69
N PRO A 158 -5.42 -24.08 5.42
CA PRO A 158 -4.83 -23.64 6.70
C PRO A 158 -3.88 -22.45 6.57
N PHE A 159 -3.27 -22.24 5.40
CA PHE A 159 -2.33 -21.15 5.13
C PHE A 159 -3.02 -19.87 4.63
N VAL A 160 -4.15 -20.02 3.93
CA VAL A 160 -5.06 -18.91 3.59
C VAL A 160 -5.85 -18.43 4.81
N VAL A 161 -6.15 -19.34 5.74
CA VAL A 161 -6.55 -19.08 7.14
C VAL A 161 -5.31 -18.76 8.02
N GLY A 162 -4.19 -18.41 7.40
CA GLY A 162 -2.98 -17.96 8.10
C GLY A 162 -3.16 -16.58 8.75
N GLN A 163 -2.14 -16.16 9.49
CA GLN A 163 -2.12 -14.87 10.20
C GLN A 163 -2.44 -13.69 9.26
N THR A 164 -1.96 -13.71 8.01
CA THR A 164 -2.26 -12.68 7.01
C THR A 164 -3.74 -12.60 6.67
N GLY A 165 -4.41 -13.76 6.49
CA GLY A 165 -5.85 -13.79 6.23
C GLY A 165 -6.62 -13.18 7.40
N ARG A 166 -6.30 -13.60 8.63
CA ARG A 166 -6.92 -13.04 9.85
C ARG A 166 -6.81 -11.52 9.91
N GLN A 167 -5.64 -10.96 9.56
CA GLN A 167 -5.40 -9.52 9.53
C GLN A 167 -6.14 -8.81 8.38
N LEU A 168 -6.20 -9.39 7.19
CA LEU A 168 -6.95 -8.83 6.06
C LEU A 168 -8.46 -8.78 6.34
N PHE A 169 -8.99 -9.78 7.05
CA PHE A 169 -10.39 -9.84 7.45
C PHE A 169 -10.68 -9.20 8.81
N LEU A 170 -9.69 -8.53 9.42
CA LEU A 170 -9.83 -7.82 10.70
C LEU A 170 -10.23 -8.74 11.88
N THR A 171 -9.97 -10.04 11.78
CA THR A 171 -10.31 -11.04 12.80
C THR A 171 -9.13 -11.40 13.71
N ASP A 172 -7.99 -10.74 13.55
CA ASP A 172 -6.79 -10.97 14.34
C ASP A 172 -6.88 -10.37 15.76
N GLY A 173 -6.14 -10.95 16.70
CA GLY A 173 -6.12 -10.51 18.10
C GLY A 173 -7.36 -10.88 18.91
N LYS A 174 -7.34 -10.48 20.18
CA LYS A 174 -8.45 -10.65 21.14
C LYS A 174 -9.58 -9.64 20.84
N PRO A 175 -10.82 -9.88 21.30
CA PRO A 175 -11.93 -8.94 21.09
C PRO A 175 -11.65 -7.53 21.61
N ASN A 176 -10.99 -7.42 22.75
CA ASN A 176 -10.64 -6.16 23.40
C ASN A 176 -9.38 -5.47 22.84
N LYS A 177 -8.82 -5.97 21.73
CA LYS A 177 -7.68 -5.34 21.06
C LYS A 177 -8.04 -4.95 19.63
N PRO A 178 -7.61 -3.77 19.16
CA PRO A 178 -7.79 -3.39 17.77
C PRO A 178 -7.06 -4.37 16.83
N PRO A 179 -7.63 -4.69 15.66
CA PRO A 179 -6.95 -5.50 14.64
C PRO A 179 -5.70 -4.76 14.11
N LEU A 180 -4.75 -5.50 13.54
CA LEU A 180 -3.48 -4.91 13.08
C LEU A 180 -3.68 -3.75 12.09
N LEU A 181 -4.62 -3.85 11.13
CA LEU A 181 -4.81 -2.80 10.14
C LEU A 181 -5.30 -1.48 10.75
N LEU A 182 -6.11 -1.57 11.82
CA LEU A 182 -6.54 -0.40 12.58
C LEU A 182 -5.35 0.21 13.35
N ARG A 183 -4.51 -0.64 13.98
CA ARG A 183 -3.28 -0.18 14.66
C ARG A 183 -2.31 0.53 13.71
N MET A 184 -2.24 0.07 12.46
CA MET A 184 -1.43 0.69 11.40
C MET A 184 -2.04 1.99 10.83
N ALA A 185 -3.22 2.42 11.31
CA ALA A 185 -3.85 3.69 10.95
C ALA A 185 -3.63 4.78 12.01
N SER A 186 -2.82 4.53 13.04
CA SER A 186 -2.38 5.47 14.07
C SER A 186 -0.89 5.32 14.34
N ASP A 187 -0.27 6.33 14.95
CA ASP A 187 0.99 6.12 15.67
C ASP A 187 0.67 5.50 17.04
N SER A 188 1.44 4.49 17.44
CA SER A 188 1.22 3.73 18.68
C SER A 188 2.53 3.10 19.17
N ASP A 189 2.48 2.41 20.31
CA ASP A 189 3.62 1.66 20.84
C ASP A 189 4.19 0.62 19.86
N ASP A 190 3.39 0.18 18.89
CA ASP A 190 3.81 -0.78 17.86
C ASP A 190 4.61 -0.16 16.72
N GLY A 191 4.56 1.16 16.57
CA GLY A 191 5.22 1.89 15.52
C GLY A 191 4.54 3.20 15.15
N ASN A 192 5.35 4.08 14.57
CA ASN A 192 4.98 5.38 14.05
C ASN A 192 4.46 5.26 12.61
N PHE A 193 3.32 4.59 12.40
CA PHE A 193 2.81 4.28 11.07
C PHE A 193 2.34 5.50 10.28
N ILE A 194 1.63 6.43 10.92
CA ILE A 194 1.14 7.66 10.27
C ILE A 194 2.28 8.66 10.11
N SER A 195 3.16 8.78 11.10
CA SER A 195 4.38 9.59 10.98
C SER A 195 5.31 9.08 9.88
N ALA A 196 5.50 7.77 9.75
CA ALA A 196 6.28 7.20 8.64
C ALA A 196 5.64 7.47 7.27
N LEU A 197 4.30 7.43 7.16
CA LEU A 197 3.60 7.79 5.93
C LEU A 197 3.67 9.28 5.64
N SER A 198 3.55 10.13 6.66
CA SER A 198 3.57 11.59 6.53
C SER A 198 4.92 12.11 6.04
N ALA A 199 6.00 11.39 6.39
CA ALA A 199 7.36 11.68 5.94
C ALA A 199 7.52 11.73 4.41
N PHE A 200 6.78 10.89 3.67
CA PHE A 200 6.86 10.87 2.21
C PHE A 200 6.36 12.19 1.60
N LYS A 201 7.07 12.74 0.62
CA LYS A 201 6.60 13.94 -0.08
C LYS A 201 5.30 13.70 -0.84
N CYS A 202 5.16 12.53 -1.46
CA CYS A 202 3.98 12.13 -2.20
C CYS A 202 3.49 10.73 -1.81
N ARG A 203 2.18 10.60 -1.63
CA ARG A 203 1.48 9.33 -1.37
C ARG A 203 0.42 9.14 -2.44
N VAL A 204 0.46 8.02 -3.16
CA VAL A 204 -0.44 7.76 -4.29
C VAL A 204 -1.09 6.39 -4.16
N LEU A 205 -2.39 6.34 -4.37
CA LEU A 205 -3.19 5.12 -4.42
C LEU A 205 -3.70 4.93 -5.83
N TYR A 206 -3.46 3.77 -6.43
CA TYR A 206 -4.13 3.36 -7.67
C TYR A 206 -5.18 2.31 -7.34
N ALA A 207 -6.44 2.62 -7.60
CA ALA A 207 -7.58 1.79 -7.26
C ALA A 207 -8.34 1.37 -8.51
N ASN A 208 -8.64 0.07 -8.63
CA ASN A 208 -9.51 -0.42 -9.69
C ASN A 208 -10.97 -0.07 -9.37
N VAL A 209 -11.63 0.70 -10.22
CA VAL A 209 -13.05 1.07 -10.03
C VAL A 209 -14.01 -0.08 -10.30
N SER A 210 -13.55 -1.09 -11.04
CA SER A 210 -14.35 -2.24 -11.46
C SER A 210 -13.45 -3.45 -11.78
N TYR A 211 -14.07 -4.63 -11.81
CA TYR A 211 -13.47 -5.90 -12.24
C TYR A 211 -12.29 -6.44 -11.40
N ASP A 212 -11.93 -5.77 -10.30
CA ASP A 212 -11.04 -6.32 -9.29
C ASP A 212 -11.86 -7.08 -8.24
N HIS A 213 -11.82 -8.41 -8.34
CA HIS A 213 -12.54 -9.30 -7.42
C HIS A 213 -11.76 -9.57 -6.12
N MET A 214 -10.48 -9.18 -6.04
CA MET A 214 -9.64 -9.41 -4.88
C MET A 214 -9.66 -8.20 -3.94
N VAL A 215 -9.60 -7.00 -4.52
CA VAL A 215 -9.50 -5.75 -3.77
C VAL A 215 -10.51 -4.75 -4.30
N GLY A 216 -11.50 -4.42 -3.48
CA GLY A 216 -12.55 -3.48 -3.84
C GLY A 216 -12.06 -2.04 -3.98
N TRP A 217 -12.82 -1.23 -4.72
CA TRP A 217 -12.51 0.19 -4.95
C TRP A 217 -12.36 0.96 -3.63
N ARG A 218 -13.35 0.88 -2.73
CA ARG A 218 -13.34 1.54 -1.41
C ARG A 218 -12.04 1.36 -0.63
N THR A 219 -11.64 0.09 -0.47
CA THR A 219 -10.47 -0.27 0.34
C THR A 219 -9.17 0.15 -0.33
N SER A 220 -9.09 0.12 -1.67
CA SER A 220 -7.88 0.55 -2.39
C SER A 220 -7.78 2.05 -2.60
N SER A 221 -8.88 2.79 -2.57
CA SER A 221 -8.88 4.26 -2.66
C SER A 221 -8.95 4.97 -1.30
N ILE A 222 -9.11 4.24 -0.18
CA ILE A 222 -9.38 4.83 1.15
C ILE A 222 -10.57 5.79 1.06
N ARG A 223 -11.71 5.26 0.60
CA ARG A 223 -12.98 5.99 0.44
C ARG A 223 -14.13 5.22 1.07
N ARG A 224 -15.10 5.96 1.61
CA ARG A 224 -16.40 5.46 2.02
C ARG A 224 -17.22 5.05 0.80
N GLU A 225 -18.24 4.23 0.99
CA GLU A 225 -19.17 3.87 -0.12
C GLU A 225 -19.87 5.12 -0.67
N THR A 226 -20.24 6.06 0.20
CA THR A 226 -20.90 7.32 -0.17
C THR A 226 -20.00 8.29 -0.95
N GLU A 227 -18.69 8.09 -0.90
CA GLU A 227 -17.69 8.89 -1.63
C GLU A 227 -17.38 8.29 -3.01
N LEU A 228 -17.85 7.07 -3.31
CA LEU A 228 -17.64 6.47 -4.61
C LEU A 228 -18.59 7.06 -5.65
N CYS A 229 -18.02 7.71 -6.66
CA CYS A 229 -18.78 8.21 -7.80
C CYS A 229 -19.10 7.08 -8.80
N LYS A 230 -19.97 7.35 -9.78
CA LYS A 230 -20.13 6.42 -10.90
C LYS A 230 -18.81 6.36 -11.67
N PRO A 231 -18.27 5.16 -11.97
CA PRO A 231 -16.99 5.03 -12.68
C PRO A 231 -16.98 5.86 -13.96
N PRO A 232 -16.03 6.80 -14.12
CA PRO A 232 -15.91 7.57 -15.34
C PRO A 232 -15.62 6.63 -16.51
N ARG A 233 -16.32 6.83 -17.63
CA ARG A 233 -16.11 6.06 -18.87
C ARG A 233 -15.05 6.69 -19.78
N ARG A 234 -14.52 7.85 -19.40
CA ARG A 234 -13.51 8.59 -20.15
C ARG A 234 -12.18 8.43 -19.45
N SER A 235 -11.15 8.18 -20.24
CA SER A 235 -9.77 8.17 -19.78
C SER A 235 -9.27 9.61 -19.59
N LEU A 236 -8.35 9.81 -18.66
CA LEU A 236 -7.55 11.02 -18.62
C LEU A 236 -6.62 11.06 -19.84
N ASP A 237 -6.44 12.25 -20.41
CA ASP A 237 -5.65 12.45 -21.62
C ASP A 237 -4.26 11.81 -21.49
N GLY A 238 -3.91 10.97 -22.47
CA GLY A 238 -2.64 10.23 -22.53
C GLY A 238 -2.63 8.84 -21.89
N TYR A 239 -3.64 8.45 -21.10
CA TYR A 239 -3.63 7.19 -20.35
C TYR A 239 -4.96 6.43 -20.43
N LYS A 240 -5.06 5.49 -21.39
CA LYS A 240 -6.28 4.73 -21.72
C LYS A 240 -7.07 4.17 -20.51
N HIS A 241 -6.39 3.73 -19.45
CA HIS A 241 -7.05 3.06 -18.32
C HIS A 241 -7.09 3.89 -17.04
N VAL A 242 -6.47 5.07 -17.00
CA VAL A 242 -6.59 6.00 -15.86
C VAL A 242 -7.82 6.86 -16.14
N VAL A 243 -8.81 6.85 -15.26
CA VAL A 243 -10.12 7.47 -15.51
C VAL A 243 -10.43 8.66 -14.61
N ASP A 244 -9.78 8.74 -13.45
CA ASP A 244 -9.86 9.90 -12.57
C ASP A 244 -8.58 10.05 -11.74
N MET A 245 -8.29 11.29 -11.36
CA MET A 245 -7.19 11.62 -10.45
C MET A 245 -7.60 12.79 -9.57
N GLU A 246 -7.56 12.54 -8.27
CA GLU A 246 -7.93 13.50 -7.25
C GLU A 246 -6.79 13.70 -6.25
N TYR A 247 -6.54 14.94 -5.83
CA TYR A 247 -5.70 15.22 -4.67
C TYR A 247 -6.57 15.51 -3.46
N CYS A 248 -6.48 14.63 -2.46
CA CYS A 248 -7.18 14.78 -1.18
C CYS A 248 -6.18 15.33 -0.14
N PRO A 249 -6.41 16.53 0.43
CA PRO A 249 -5.57 17.06 1.51
C PRO A 249 -5.69 16.22 2.78
N ALA A 250 -4.75 16.40 3.71
CA ALA A 250 -4.82 15.80 5.04
C ALA A 250 -6.05 16.33 5.79
N VAL A 251 -6.75 15.43 6.45
CA VAL A 251 -7.92 15.72 7.28
C VAL A 251 -7.48 15.69 8.74
N PRO A 252 -7.54 16.82 9.47
CA PRO A 252 -7.27 16.82 10.90
C PRO A 252 -8.19 15.85 11.62
N SER A 253 -7.62 15.00 12.46
CA SER A 253 -8.37 14.05 13.26
C SER A 253 -7.60 13.71 14.52
N GLU A 254 -8.31 13.24 15.55
CA GLU A 254 -7.69 12.63 16.74
C GLU A 254 -7.07 11.25 16.45
N GLY A 255 -7.12 10.80 15.19
CA GLY A 255 -6.69 9.47 14.77
C GLY A 255 -7.77 8.42 15.02
N PRO A 256 -7.57 7.16 14.60
CA PRO A 256 -8.54 6.10 14.78
C PRO A 256 -8.73 5.77 16.27
N HIS A 257 -9.94 5.37 16.64
CA HIS A 257 -10.28 4.87 17.96
C HIS A 257 -10.66 3.40 17.89
N PHE A 258 -10.56 2.70 19.02
CA PHE A 258 -11.14 1.37 19.20
C PHE A 258 -12.12 1.41 20.37
N PRO A 259 -13.32 2.01 20.15
CA PRO A 259 -14.25 2.26 21.23
C PRO A 259 -14.86 0.96 21.78
N PRO A 260 -15.46 0.97 22.99
CA PRO A 260 -16.09 -0.21 23.58
C PRO A 260 -17.12 -0.88 22.65
N GLU A 261 -17.84 -0.10 21.84
CA GLU A 261 -18.78 -0.57 20.82
C GLU A 261 -18.08 -1.41 19.76
N ALA A 262 -16.89 -0.98 19.30
CA ALA A 262 -16.08 -1.74 18.35
C ALA A 262 -15.60 -3.08 18.94
N ALA A 263 -15.21 -3.08 20.22
CA ALA A 263 -14.81 -4.30 20.92
C ALA A 263 -15.98 -5.28 21.08
N LYS A 264 -17.18 -4.79 21.42
CA LYS A 264 -18.42 -5.59 21.48
C LYS A 264 -18.81 -6.14 20.12
N ALA A 265 -18.76 -5.31 19.07
CA ALA A 265 -19.05 -5.75 17.70
C ALA A 265 -18.05 -6.82 17.23
N LYS A 266 -16.76 -6.67 17.56
CA LYS A 266 -15.73 -7.68 17.29
C LYS A 266 -16.01 -8.98 18.02
N GLU A 267 -16.35 -8.91 19.31
CA GLU A 267 -16.71 -10.08 20.12
C GLU A 267 -17.92 -10.81 19.54
N ALA A 268 -18.98 -10.06 19.19
CA ALA A 268 -20.17 -10.62 18.56
C ALA A 268 -19.86 -11.30 17.22
N ALA A 269 -19.04 -10.66 16.38
CA ALA A 269 -18.62 -11.22 15.09
C ALA A 269 -17.76 -12.49 15.24
N GLN A 270 -17.00 -12.62 16.33
CA GLN A 270 -16.18 -13.80 16.62
C GLN A 270 -16.97 -14.95 17.30
N ASN A 271 -17.84 -14.63 18.25
CA ASN A 271 -18.57 -15.63 19.04
C ASN A 271 -19.82 -16.16 18.32
N ALA A 272 -20.53 -15.29 17.60
CA ALA A 272 -21.75 -15.63 16.86
C ALA A 272 -21.70 -14.99 15.46
N PRO A 273 -20.92 -15.56 14.52
CA PRO A 273 -20.76 -14.99 13.19
C PRO A 273 -22.10 -14.96 12.44
N SER A 274 -22.59 -13.75 12.17
CA SER A 274 -23.76 -13.50 11.35
C SER A 274 -23.44 -12.42 10.33
N MET A 275 -24.17 -12.37 9.21
CA MET A 275 -23.96 -11.34 8.20
C MET A 275 -24.07 -9.94 8.80
N GLN A 276 -25.00 -9.74 9.73
CA GLN A 276 -25.23 -8.46 10.40
C GLN A 276 -24.06 -8.09 11.32
N ASN A 277 -23.66 -8.98 12.24
CA ASN A 277 -22.59 -8.70 13.20
C ASN A 277 -21.25 -8.46 12.50
N THR A 278 -20.97 -9.23 11.45
CA THR A 278 -19.77 -9.04 10.63
C THR A 278 -19.82 -7.71 9.89
N LEU A 279 -20.94 -7.35 9.28
CA LEU A 279 -21.07 -6.08 8.58
C LEU A 279 -20.89 -4.88 9.51
N GLU A 280 -21.58 -4.88 10.65
CA GLU A 280 -21.50 -3.83 11.67
C GLU A 280 -20.06 -3.63 12.16
N TYR A 281 -19.37 -4.72 12.52
CA TYR A 281 -17.97 -4.66 12.91
C TYR A 281 -17.08 -4.08 11.80
N HIS A 282 -17.24 -4.55 10.56
CA HIS A 282 -16.45 -4.06 9.42
C HIS A 282 -16.72 -2.59 9.12
N GLU A 283 -17.95 -2.10 9.28
CA GLU A 283 -18.28 -0.69 9.06
C GLU A 283 -17.61 0.22 10.09
N ILE A 284 -17.64 -0.17 11.37
CA ILE A 284 -16.92 0.56 12.43
C ILE A 284 -15.41 0.58 12.14
N MET A 285 -14.82 -0.57 11.80
CA MET A 285 -13.39 -0.63 11.50
C MET A 285 -12.99 0.15 10.25
N GLU A 286 -13.81 0.10 9.20
CA GLU A 286 -13.56 0.84 7.96
C GLU A 286 -13.56 2.34 8.22
N GLU A 287 -14.55 2.85 8.95
CA GLU A 287 -14.64 4.27 9.29
C GLU A 287 -13.44 4.73 10.12
N GLU A 288 -13.06 3.96 11.15
CA GLU A 288 -11.91 4.28 11.98
C GLU A 288 -10.59 4.26 11.20
N MET A 289 -10.38 3.25 10.35
CA MET A 289 -9.19 3.19 9.49
C MET A 289 -9.15 4.33 8.46
N ILE A 290 -10.28 4.71 7.87
CA ILE A 290 -10.37 5.87 6.96
C ILE A 290 -9.96 7.13 7.71
N ARG A 291 -10.53 7.36 8.89
CA ARG A 291 -10.22 8.53 9.73
C ARG A 291 -8.72 8.60 10.05
N GLY A 292 -8.12 7.48 10.41
CA GLY A 292 -6.70 7.40 10.68
C GLY A 292 -5.81 7.65 9.46
N LEU A 293 -6.13 7.01 8.34
CA LEU A 293 -5.32 7.11 7.12
C LEU A 293 -5.46 8.45 6.39
N GLN A 294 -6.58 9.15 6.56
CA GLN A 294 -6.81 10.47 5.97
C GLN A 294 -6.10 11.60 6.73
N GLN A 295 -5.43 11.32 7.85
CA GLN A 295 -4.56 12.28 8.55
C GLN A 295 -3.37 12.75 7.69
N VAL A 296 -3.07 12.05 6.60
CA VAL A 296 -2.07 12.46 5.61
C VAL A 296 -2.73 12.67 4.25
N SER A 297 -2.16 13.53 3.43
CA SER A 297 -2.70 13.78 2.08
C SER A 297 -2.49 12.59 1.15
N TRP A 298 -3.42 12.36 0.24
CA TRP A 298 -3.33 11.28 -0.75
C TRP A 298 -3.67 11.81 -2.14
N LYS A 299 -2.90 11.37 -3.14
CA LYS A 299 -3.34 11.40 -4.51
C LYS A 299 -4.04 10.07 -4.83
N LYS A 300 -5.32 10.13 -5.18
CA LYS A 300 -6.14 8.96 -5.50
C LYS A 300 -6.28 8.89 -7.01
N VAL A 301 -5.86 7.78 -7.60
CA VAL A 301 -5.90 7.52 -9.03
C VAL A 301 -6.84 6.34 -9.27
N ASP A 302 -7.88 6.58 -10.04
CA ASP A 302 -8.87 5.56 -10.35
C ASP A 302 -8.57 4.95 -11.73
N VAL A 303 -8.56 3.62 -11.76
CA VAL A 303 -8.19 2.81 -12.93
C VAL A 303 -9.37 1.96 -13.37
N SER A 304 -9.63 1.92 -14.67
CA SER A 304 -10.70 1.13 -15.26
C SER A 304 -10.24 0.36 -16.50
N PHE A 305 -10.34 -0.96 -16.43
CA PHE A 305 -10.04 -1.88 -17.54
C PHE A 305 -11.27 -2.24 -18.37
N HIS A 306 -12.35 -1.46 -18.30
CA HIS A 306 -13.60 -1.73 -19.03
C HIS A 306 -13.43 -1.90 -20.55
N SER A 307 -12.40 -1.30 -21.14
CA SER A 307 -12.06 -1.37 -22.56
C SER A 307 -10.94 -2.39 -22.88
N ALA A 308 -10.51 -3.18 -21.89
CA ALA A 308 -9.56 -4.27 -22.09
C ALA A 308 -10.27 -5.53 -22.58
N PHE A 309 -9.54 -6.41 -23.28
CA PHE A 309 -10.10 -7.66 -23.79
C PHE A 309 -10.50 -8.62 -22.66
N TRP A 310 -9.72 -8.66 -21.57
CA TRP A 310 -10.01 -9.44 -20.36
C TRP A 310 -10.12 -8.52 -19.12
N PRO A 311 -11.26 -7.83 -18.92
CA PRO A 311 -11.39 -6.83 -17.86
C PRO A 311 -11.30 -7.42 -16.44
N PHE A 312 -11.74 -8.67 -16.25
CA PHE A 312 -11.70 -9.38 -14.94
C PHE A 312 -10.28 -9.71 -14.44
N LEU A 313 -9.25 -9.42 -15.22
CA LEU A 313 -7.85 -9.49 -14.79
C LEU A 313 -7.35 -8.17 -14.19
N ALA A 314 -8.23 -7.21 -13.87
CA ALA A 314 -7.90 -5.88 -13.37
C ALA A 314 -6.85 -5.87 -12.25
N HIS A 315 -6.93 -6.81 -11.30
CA HIS A 315 -6.00 -6.91 -10.18
C HIS A 315 -4.54 -7.13 -10.61
N ASN A 316 -4.32 -7.88 -11.69
CA ASN A 316 -3.00 -8.16 -12.24
C ASN A 316 -2.65 -7.24 -13.41
N ASN A 317 -3.66 -6.73 -14.13
CA ASN A 317 -3.48 -5.70 -15.15
C ASN A 317 -2.83 -4.47 -14.53
N ILE A 318 -3.30 -3.98 -13.38
CA ILE A 318 -2.81 -2.71 -12.78
C ILE A 318 -1.29 -2.62 -12.58
N HIS A 319 -0.59 -3.77 -12.46
CA HIS A 319 0.87 -3.82 -12.35
C HIS A 319 1.57 -4.60 -13.48
N VAL A 320 0.83 -5.07 -14.49
CA VAL A 320 1.31 -5.87 -15.62
C VAL A 320 2.09 -7.12 -15.16
N LYS A 321 1.42 -7.99 -14.38
CA LYS A 321 2.04 -9.21 -13.83
C LYS A 321 2.74 -10.09 -14.87
N ASN A 322 2.13 -10.20 -16.05
CA ASN A 322 2.66 -10.97 -17.18
C ASN A 322 2.31 -10.21 -18.46
N GLU A 323 3.32 -9.83 -19.22
CA GLU A 323 3.18 -8.97 -20.40
C GLU A 323 2.19 -9.53 -21.44
N TRP A 324 2.11 -10.85 -21.60
CA TRP A 324 1.22 -11.47 -22.59
C TRP A 324 -0.26 -11.34 -22.23
N PHE A 325 -0.58 -11.40 -20.94
CA PHE A 325 -1.98 -11.42 -20.47
C PHE A 325 -2.44 -10.08 -19.90
N HIS A 326 -1.51 -9.26 -19.41
CA HIS A 326 -1.80 -8.10 -18.58
C HIS A 326 -1.31 -6.77 -19.18
N ASN A 327 -0.96 -6.74 -20.47
CA ASN A 327 -0.47 -5.53 -21.17
C ASN A 327 -1.44 -4.34 -21.14
N ALA A 328 -2.74 -4.57 -20.87
CA ALA A 328 -3.70 -3.50 -20.68
C ALA A 328 -3.25 -2.51 -19.58
N GLY A 329 -2.47 -2.98 -18.61
CA GLY A 329 -1.87 -2.15 -17.57
C GLY A 329 -0.68 -1.28 -17.98
N ALA A 330 -0.14 -1.42 -19.18
CA ALA A 330 1.05 -0.70 -19.62
C ALA A 330 0.91 0.83 -19.40
N GLY A 331 -0.26 1.38 -19.73
CA GLY A 331 -0.58 2.79 -19.49
C GLY A 331 -0.57 3.17 -18.01
N VAL A 332 -0.96 2.27 -17.11
CA VAL A 332 -0.93 2.52 -15.65
C VAL A 332 0.52 2.59 -15.16
N ILE A 333 1.38 1.66 -15.58
CA ILE A 333 2.81 1.69 -15.23
C ILE A 333 3.51 2.91 -15.82
N ALA A 334 3.18 3.30 -17.05
CA ALA A 334 3.67 4.54 -17.65
C ALA A 334 3.25 5.77 -16.81
N HIS A 335 2.00 5.79 -16.35
CA HIS A 335 1.49 6.87 -15.49
C HIS A 335 2.22 6.92 -14.13
N VAL A 336 2.52 5.77 -13.53
CA VAL A 336 3.33 5.67 -12.31
C VAL A 336 4.73 6.24 -12.55
N ALA A 337 5.38 5.90 -13.67
CA ALA A 337 6.70 6.40 -14.00
C ALA A 337 6.71 7.93 -14.20
N ASP A 338 5.73 8.46 -14.93
CA ASP A 338 5.60 9.90 -15.16
C ASP A 338 5.35 10.65 -13.85
N HIS A 339 4.57 10.06 -12.93
CA HIS A 339 4.36 10.61 -11.59
C HIS A 339 5.67 10.70 -10.80
N ILE A 340 6.45 9.61 -10.74
CA ILE A 340 7.75 9.59 -10.05
C ILE A 340 8.70 10.64 -10.65
N LYS A 341 8.73 10.75 -11.98
CA LYS A 341 9.56 11.71 -12.71
C LYS A 341 9.19 13.17 -12.42
N GLN A 342 7.88 13.47 -12.29
CA GLN A 342 7.41 14.81 -11.93
C GLN A 342 7.85 15.18 -10.51
N GLN A 343 7.78 14.25 -9.56
CA GLN A 343 8.21 14.48 -8.18
C GLN A 343 9.73 14.71 -8.07
N GLU A 344 10.53 14.04 -8.89
CA GLU A 344 11.98 14.29 -8.97
C GLU A 344 12.29 15.70 -9.48
N LYS A 345 11.64 16.12 -10.58
CA LYS A 345 11.82 17.47 -11.18
C LYS A 345 11.40 18.62 -10.25
N GLN A 346 10.37 18.42 -9.43
CA GLN A 346 9.92 19.42 -8.46
C GLN A 346 10.97 19.67 -7.37
N GLN A 347 11.90 18.73 -7.15
CA GLN A 347 13.00 18.90 -6.19
C GLN A 347 14.21 19.60 -6.81
N GLU A 348 14.44 19.42 -8.11
CA GLU A 348 15.53 20.06 -8.84
C GLU A 348 15.28 21.55 -9.11
N ARG A 349 14.04 22.03 -8.97
CA ARG A 349 13.70 23.45 -9.00
C ARG A 349 13.78 24.01 -7.58
N PRO A 350 14.80 24.82 -7.23
CA PRO A 350 14.73 25.62 -6.02
C PRO A 350 13.51 26.54 -6.13
N LEU A 351 12.84 26.80 -5.01
CA LEU A 351 11.85 27.88 -4.87
C LEU A 351 12.52 29.24 -5.14
N PHE A 352 12.77 29.57 -6.40
CA PHE A 352 12.97 30.94 -6.83
C PHE A 352 11.60 31.54 -7.12
N ILE A 353 10.94 32.00 -6.06
CA ILE A 353 9.89 33.01 -6.16
C ILE A 353 10.38 34.24 -5.40
N THR A 354 11.00 35.11 -6.19
CA THR A 354 10.93 36.58 -6.13
C THR A 354 10.86 37.24 -4.76
N ALA A 355 12.01 37.64 -4.25
CA ALA A 355 12.16 38.99 -3.71
C ALA A 355 12.77 39.85 -4.83
N SER A 356 11.96 40.69 -5.45
CA SER A 356 12.45 41.79 -6.30
C SER A 356 11.51 42.96 -6.12
N LEU A 357 12.00 43.86 -5.26
CA LEU A 357 11.70 45.29 -5.04
C LEU A 357 10.27 45.70 -4.71
#